data_AF-A0A8B5XID9-F1
#
_entry.id   AF-A0A8B5XID9-F1
#
_cell.length_a   1.000
_cell.length_b   1.000
_cell.length_c   1.000
_cell.angle_alpha   90.00
_cell.angle_beta   90.00
_cell.angle_gamma   90.00
#
_symmetry.space_group_name_H-M   'P 1'
#
loop_
_entity.id
_entity.type
_entity.pdbx_description
1 polymer ?
#
loop_
_entity_poly.entity_id
_entity_poly.type
_entity_poly.pdbx_seq_one_letter_code
_entity_poly.pdbx_strand_id
1 'polypeptide(L)' 'KGDFEPGGRASLHLKDLGIALDTAKSLNVSLPVASILREKYLEVEARNLGDKDHSVLLKLVEDSANHSISKREQA' A
#
# COMPACT_ATOMS: atom_id res chain seq x y z
N LYS A 1 16.15 -5.38 -4.78
CA LYS A 1 15.61 -5.87 -6.10
C LYS A 1 14.12 -5.51 -6.13
N GLY A 2 13.67 -4.63 -7.04
CA GLY A 2 12.29 -4.11 -7.09
C GLY A 2 11.28 -5.07 -7.72
N ASP A 3 11.41 -6.37 -7.44
CA ASP A 3 10.49 -7.38 -7.95
C ASP A 3 9.25 -7.35 -7.05
N PHE A 4 8.23 -6.59 -7.45
CA PHE A 4 6.89 -6.59 -6.84
C PHE A 4 6.08 -7.84 -7.23
N GLU A 5 6.78 -8.97 -7.33
CA GLU A 5 6.18 -10.28 -7.61
C GLU A 5 5.23 -10.64 -6.45
N PRO A 6 3.99 -11.04 -6.74
CA PRO A 6 2.94 -11.10 -5.73
C PRO A 6 3.22 -12.19 -4.68
N GLY A 7 3.64 -11.77 -3.49
CA GLY A 7 3.62 -12.57 -2.25
C GLY A 7 2.34 -12.33 -1.44
N GLY A 8 1.83 -11.10 -1.48
CA GLY A 8 0.49 -10.72 -1.02
C GLY A 8 -0.02 -9.52 -1.82
N ARG A 9 -1.09 -9.71 -2.60
CA ARG A 9 -1.63 -8.68 -3.52
C ARG A 9 -2.04 -7.40 -2.78
N ALA A 10 -1.68 -6.25 -3.34
CA ALA A 10 -2.06 -4.94 -2.82
C ALA A 10 -3.59 -4.77 -2.73
N SER A 11 -4.33 -5.33 -3.70
CA SER A 11 -5.80 -5.36 -3.70
C SER A 11 -6.40 -6.12 -2.49
N LEU A 12 -5.77 -7.23 -2.09
CA LEU A 12 -6.18 -7.97 -0.88
C LEU A 12 -5.89 -7.16 0.37
N HIS A 13 -4.73 -6.49 0.42
CA HIS A 13 -4.38 -5.64 1.56
C HIS A 13 -5.34 -4.44 1.72
N LEU A 14 -5.79 -3.84 0.60
CA LEU A 14 -6.81 -2.80 0.61
C LEU A 14 -8.14 -3.30 1.20
N LYS A 15 -8.57 -4.51 0.82
CA LYS A 15 -9.77 -5.15 1.37
C LYS A 15 -9.65 -5.32 2.89
N ASP A 16 -8.52 -5.85 3.37
CA ASP A 16 -8.31 -6.09 4.79
C ASP A 16 -8.25 -4.79 5.61
N LEU A 17 -7.66 -3.72 5.05
CA LEU A 17 -7.71 -2.38 5.64
C LEU A 17 -9.15 -1.85 5.76
N GLY A 18 -10.01 -2.11 4.77
CA GLY A 18 -11.44 -1.79 4.85
C GLY A 18 -12.12 -2.49 6.03
N ILE A 19 -11.92 -3.80 6.16
CA ILE A 19 -12.47 -4.60 7.27
C ILE A 19 -11.98 -4.08 8.63
N ALA A 20 -10.68 -3.76 8.75
CA ALA A 20 -10.11 -3.24 9.98
C ALA A 20 -10.70 -1.88 10.38
N LEU A 21 -10.88 -0.98 9.41
CA LEU A 21 -11.48 0.34 9.64
C LEU A 21 -12.96 0.26 9.99
N ASP A 22 -13.73 -0.61 9.33
CA ASP A 22 -15.14 -0.85 9.64
C ASP A 22 -15.31 -1.44 11.06
N THR A 23 -14.41 -2.35 11.44
CA THR A 23 -14.36 -2.91 12.80
C THR A 23 -13.98 -1.86 13.83
N ALA A 24 -12.98 -1.02 13.55
CA ALA A 24 -12.60 0.05 14.45
C ALA A 24 -13.75 1.05 14.66
N LYS A 25 -14.48 1.38 13.59
CA LYS A 25 -15.67 2.23 13.65
C LYS A 25 -16.77 1.63 14.53
N SER A 26 -17.03 0.32 14.45
CA SER A 26 -18.03 -0.33 15.31
C SER A 26 -17.64 -0.35 16.78
N LEU A 27 -16.33 -0.33 17.07
CA LEU A 27 -15.77 -0.29 18.41
C LEU A 27 -15.49 1.14 18.93
N ASN A 28 -15.84 2.19 18.17
CA ASN A 28 -15.48 3.59 18.47
C ASN A 28 -13.97 3.81 18.70
N VAL A 29 -13.14 3.05 18.00
CA VAL A 29 -11.66 3.17 18.03
C VAL A 29 -11.20 3.91 16.78
N SER A 30 -10.29 4.87 16.95
CA SER A 30 -9.68 5.59 15.83
C SER A 30 -8.39 4.90 15.37
N LEU A 31 -8.28 4.63 14.06
CA LEU A 31 -7.08 4.07 13.42
C LEU A 31 -6.55 5.03 12.33
N PRO A 32 -6.01 6.20 12.69
CA PRO A 32 -5.67 7.24 11.73
C PRO A 32 -4.61 6.80 10.71
N VAL A 33 -3.63 6.00 11.15
CA VAL A 33 -2.60 5.46 10.25
C VAL A 33 -3.18 4.47 9.25
N ALA A 34 -4.13 3.63 9.67
CA ALA A 34 -4.82 2.69 8.77
C ALA A 34 -5.67 3.44 7.72
N SER A 35 -6.31 4.55 8.10
CA SER A 35 -7.03 5.41 7.15
C SER A 35 -6.09 6.00 6.10
N ILE A 36 -4.91 6.50 6.50
CA ILE A 36 -3.91 7.01 5.56
C ILE A 36 -3.43 5.90 4.62
N LEU A 37 -3.15 4.71 5.15
CA LEU A 37 -2.73 3.57 4.35
C LEU A 37 -3.82 3.17 3.35
N ARG A 38 -5.09 3.12 3.75
CA ARG A 38 -6.20 2.81 2.85
C ARG A 38 -6.24 3.77 1.66
N GLU A 39 -6.11 5.07 1.89
CA GLU A 39 -6.06 6.05 0.81
C GLU A 39 -4.87 5.84 -0.13
N LYS A 40 -3.72 5.45 0.42
CA LYS A 40 -2.56 5.09 -0.40
C LYS A 40 -2.76 3.84 -1.22
N TYR A 41 -3.44 2.82 -0.69
CA TYR A 41 -3.77 1.63 -1.47
C TYR A 41 -4.89 1.88 -2.50
N LEU A 42 -5.80 2.83 -2.26
CA LEU A 42 -6.72 3.30 -3.30
C LEU A 42 -5.96 3.96 -4.47
N GLU A 43 -4.88 4.71 -4.18
CA GLU A 43 -3.99 5.25 -5.20
C GLU A 43 -3.27 4.14 -6.00
N VAL A 44 -2.88 3.04 -5.35
CA VAL A 44 -2.31 1.84 -6.01
C VAL A 44 -3.32 1.24 -7.00
N GLU A 45 -4.58 1.03 -6.57
CA GLU A 45 -5.65 0.52 -7.43
C GLU A 45 -5.92 1.45 -8.61
N ALA A 46 -6.00 2.77 -8.37
CA ALA A 46 -6.20 3.77 -9.42
C ALA A 46 -5.08 3.77 -10.49
N ARG A 47 -3.87 3.33 -10.11
CA ARG A 47 -2.74 3.16 -11.03
C ARG A 47 -2.66 1.77 -11.68
N ASN A 48 -3.68 0.92 -11.51
CA ASN A 48 -3.73 -0.48 -11.99
C ASN A 48 -2.59 -1.35 -11.44
N LEU A 49 -2.14 -1.07 -10.21
CA LEU A 49 -1.06 -1.81 -9.54
C LEU A 49 -1.58 -2.79 -8.49
N GLY A 50 -2.90 -3.02 -8.42
CA GLY A 50 -3.55 -3.87 -7.41
C GLY A 50 -3.15 -5.35 -7.40
N ASP A 51 -2.67 -5.86 -8.54
CA ASP A 51 -2.17 -7.23 -8.67
C ASP A 51 -0.69 -7.38 -8.27
N LYS A 52 0.01 -6.28 -7.98
CA LYS A 52 1.37 -6.30 -7.46
C LYS A 52 1.38 -6.64 -5.98
N ASP A 53 2.56 -7.02 -5.47
CA ASP A 53 2.75 -7.17 -4.04
C ASP A 53 2.44 -5.86 -3.28
N HIS A 54 1.94 -5.98 -2.05
CA HIS A 54 1.64 -4.84 -1.17
C HIS A 54 2.84 -3.89 -0.95
N SER A 55 4.08 -4.37 -1.12
CA SER A 55 5.28 -3.54 -1.15
C SER A 55 5.30 -2.49 -2.28
N VAL A 56 4.38 -2.55 -3.25
CA VAL A 56 4.20 -1.53 -4.32
C VAL A 56 3.92 -0.13 -3.78
N LEU A 57 3.52 0.01 -2.51
CA LEU A 57 3.48 1.30 -1.84
C LEU A 57 4.84 2.04 -1.88
N LEU A 58 5.96 1.32 -1.88
CA LEU A 58 7.29 1.91 -2.08
C LEU A 58 7.37 2.67 -3.40
N LYS A 59 6.80 2.11 -4.48
CA LYS A 59 6.78 2.75 -5.80
C LYS A 59 6.03 4.08 -5.77
N LEU A 60 4.91 4.15 -5.04
CA LEU A 60 4.18 5.42 -4.84
C LEU A 60 5.04 6.46 -4.11
N VAL A 61 5.76 6.04 -3.07
CA VAL A 61 6.64 6.93 -2.29
C VAL A 61 7.79 7.42 -3.16
N GLU A 62 8.46 6.53 -3.89
CA GLU A 62 9.54 6.87 -4.82
C GLU A 62 9.10 7.86 -5.90
N ASP A 63 7.91 7.64 -6.49
CA ASP A 63 7.34 8.53 -7.51
C ASP A 63 7.02 9.91 -6.90
N SER A 64 6.46 9.96 -5.69
CA SER A 64 6.13 11.22 -5.01
C SER A 64 7.37 12.01 -4.55
N ALA A 65 8.44 11.31 -4.18
CA ALA A 65 9.70 11.91 -3.75
C ALA A 65 10.63 12.25 -4.91
N ASN A 66 10.26 11.89 -6.14
CA ASN A 66 11.13 11.93 -7.32
C ASN A 66 12.51 11.29 -7.05
N HIS A 67 12.52 10.19 -6.29
CA HIS A 67 13.74 9.54 -5.81
C HIS A 67 13.58 8.02 -5.82
N SER A 68 14.53 7.31 -6.43
CA SER A 68 14.53 5.84 -6.48
C SER A 68 15.44 5.26 -5.40
N ILE A 69 14.86 4.45 -4.51
CA ILE A 69 15.53 3.74 -3.40
C ILE A 69 15.89 2.32 -3.84
N SER A 70 14.99 1.67 -4.57
CA SER A 70 15.08 0.28 -5.05
C SER A 70 16.28 -0.02 -5.98
N LYS A 71 17.01 1.01 -6.45
CA LYS A 71 18.22 0.92 -7.27
C LYS A 71 19.55 0.95 -6.47
N ARG A 72 19.55 1.24 -5.16
CA ARG A 72 20.79 1.50 -4.39
C ARG A 72 21.51 0.27 -3.82
N GLU A 73 20.93 -0.92 -3.81
CA GLU A 73 21.60 -2.15 -3.29
C GLU A 73 22.47 -2.88 -4.33
N GLN A 74 23.18 -2.14 -5.17
CA GLN A 74 24.20 -2.69 -6.08
C GLN A 74 25.45 -1.83 -6.05
N ALA A 75 26.07 -1.72 -4.87
CA ALA A 75 27.42 -1.21 -4.68
C ALA A 75 28.17 -2.15 -3.74
#